data_AF-A0A7G6WPM8-F1
#
_entry.id   AF-A0A7G6WPM8-F1
#
_cell.length_a   1.000
_cell.length_b   1.000
_cell.length_c   1.000
_cell.angle_alpha   90.00
_cell.angle_beta   90.00
_cell.angle_gamma   90.00
#
_symmetry.space_group_name_H-M   'P 1'
#
loop_
_entity.id
_entity.type
_entity.pdbx_description
1 polymer ?
#
loop_
_entity_poly.entity_id
_entity_poly.type
_entity_poly.pdbx_seq_one_letter_code
_entity_poly.pdbx_strand_id
1 'polypeptide(L)'
;MEPFIDSNTPPLSIAQVDWTLYGEHGLASPGSKKAAADLLALHNGLLAAVTTRVGEVEAAEWALDQAKAACDVQIAAALAAGVPAEKVVEVAGDLASQRSPG
;
A
#
# COMPACT_ATOMS: atom_id res chain seq x y z
N MET A 1 21.33 -1.58 -44.56
CA MET A 1 19.88 -1.53 -44.83
C MET A 1 19.22 -1.62 -43.47
N GLU A 2 18.74 -0.50 -42.92
CA GLU A 2 18.19 -0.47 -41.56
C GLU A 2 16.70 -0.81 -41.58
N PRO A 3 16.17 -1.55 -40.58
CA PRO A 3 14.76 -1.87 -40.53
C PRO A 3 13.95 -0.65 -40.08
N PHE A 4 12.97 -0.28 -40.91
CA PHE A 4 12.01 0.78 -40.65
C PHE A 4 11.02 0.28 -39.58
N ILE A 5 11.06 0.84 -38.36
CA ILE A 5 10.07 0.55 -37.33
C ILE A 5 8.94 1.57 -37.47
N ASP A 6 7.88 1.14 -38.15
CA ASP A 6 6.64 1.90 -38.27
C ASP A 6 6.00 2.06 -36.88
N SER A 7 6.13 3.26 -36.30
CA SER A 7 5.83 3.55 -34.89
C SER A 7 4.36 3.91 -34.64
N ASN A 8 3.44 3.50 -35.51
CA ASN A 8 2.01 3.83 -35.41
C ASN A 8 1.11 2.67 -34.98
N THR A 9 1.68 1.60 -34.43
CA THR A 9 0.85 0.54 -33.84
C THR A 9 0.38 0.97 -32.45
N PRO A 10 -0.93 1.16 -32.20
CA PRO A 10 -1.42 1.39 -30.85
C PRO A 10 -1.04 0.20 -29.95
N PRO A 11 -0.79 0.42 -28.65
CA PRO A 11 -0.44 -0.67 -27.75
C PRO A 11 -1.54 -1.73 -27.77
N LEU A 12 -1.15 -2.99 -27.95
CA LEU A 12 -2.07 -4.12 -27.99
C LEU A 12 -2.91 -4.13 -26.71
N SER A 13 -4.23 -4.14 -26.87
CA SER A 13 -5.16 -4.27 -25.74
C SER A 13 -5.02 -5.66 -25.13
N ILE A 14 -5.04 -5.76 -23.80
CA ILE A 14 -4.98 -7.04 -23.07
C ILE A 14 -6.07 -8.02 -23.53
N ALA A 15 -7.20 -7.53 -24.02
CA ALA A 15 -8.28 -8.33 -24.57
C ALA A 15 -7.97 -8.98 -25.94
N GLN A 16 -6.90 -8.54 -26.63
CA GLN A 16 -6.45 -9.05 -27.93
C GLN A 16 -5.27 -10.04 -27.78
N VAL A 17 -4.84 -10.32 -26.55
CA VAL A 17 -3.83 -11.36 -26.29
C VAL A 17 -4.52 -12.72 -26.42
N ASP A 18 -4.51 -13.25 -27.64
CA ASP A 18 -4.95 -14.61 -27.92
C ASP A 18 -3.91 -15.59 -27.36
N TRP A 19 -4.18 -16.12 -26.17
CA TRP A 19 -3.31 -17.05 -25.43
C TRP A 19 -2.99 -18.35 -26.20
N THR A 20 -3.68 -18.59 -27.31
CA THR A 20 -3.51 -19.77 -28.16
C THR A 20 -2.35 -19.67 -29.16
N LEU A 21 -1.71 -18.50 -29.28
CA LEU A 21 -0.62 -18.22 -30.24
C LEU A 21 0.80 -18.45 -29.69
N TYR A 22 0.97 -18.91 -28.45
CA TYR A 22 2.24 -19.49 -28.03
C TYR A 22 2.37 -20.91 -28.59
N GLY A 23 2.68 -20.96 -29.88
CA GLY A 23 3.11 -22.17 -30.57
C GLY A 23 4.33 -22.79 -29.89
N GLU A 24 4.32 -24.12 -29.83
CA GLU A 24 5.35 -24.99 -29.29
C GLU A 24 6.77 -24.55 -29.69
N HIS A 25 7.52 -24.00 -28.74
CA HIS A 25 8.97 -23.95 -28.81
C HIS A 25 9.55 -24.65 -27.59
N GLY A 26 9.84 -25.94 -27.80
CA GLY A 26 10.60 -26.78 -26.89
C GLY A 26 9.78 -27.25 -25.69
N LEU A 27 9.47 -28.54 -25.66
CA LEU A 27 9.08 -29.25 -24.45
C LEU A 27 10.18 -29.08 -23.40
N ALA A 28 10.16 -27.98 -22.65
CA ALA A 28 10.80 -27.90 -21.37
C ALA A 28 10.06 -28.89 -20.47
N SER A 29 10.79 -29.95 -20.09
CA SER A 29 10.54 -30.98 -19.09
C SER A 29 9.32 -30.75 -18.17
N PRO A 30 8.47 -31.79 -17.92
CA PRO A 30 7.25 -31.67 -17.14
C PRO A 30 7.54 -30.91 -15.85
N GLY A 31 6.78 -29.83 -15.64
CA GLY A 31 7.01 -28.82 -14.59
C GLY A 31 7.59 -29.42 -13.31
N SER A 32 8.80 -28.99 -12.98
CA SER A 32 9.50 -29.46 -11.78
C SER A 32 8.59 -29.24 -10.57
N LYS A 33 8.21 -30.33 -9.89
CA LYS A 33 7.41 -30.27 -8.64
C LYS A 33 8.01 -29.30 -7.63
N LYS A 34 9.35 -29.13 -7.67
CA LYS A 34 10.09 -28.15 -6.89
C LYS A 34 9.73 -26.71 -7.28
N ALA A 35 9.72 -26.37 -8.57
CA ALA A 35 9.34 -25.03 -9.02
C ALA A 35 7.88 -24.69 -8.65
N ALA A 36 6.96 -25.66 -8.74
CA ALA A 36 5.58 -25.47 -8.30
C ALA A 36 5.48 -25.27 -6.78
N ALA A 37 6.24 -26.02 -5.99
CA ALA A 37 6.30 -25.87 -4.53
C ALA A 37 6.94 -24.53 -4.12
N ASP A 38 8.00 -24.11 -4.80
CA ASP A 38 8.69 -22.84 -4.56
C ASP A 38 7.78 -21.64 -4.88
N LEU A 39 7.03 -21.70 -5.99
CA LEU A 39 6.03 -20.69 -6.34
C LEU A 39 4.89 -20.62 -5.33
N LEU A 40 4.39 -21.78 -4.86
CA LEU A 40 3.35 -21.83 -3.84
C LEU A 40 3.84 -21.26 -2.51
N ALA A 41 5.08 -21.56 -2.12
CA ALA A 41 5.71 -21.01 -0.93
C ALA A 41 5.87 -19.49 -1.04
N LEU A 42 6.32 -18.99 -2.19
CA LEU A 42 6.42 -17.56 -2.46
C LEU A 42 5.05 -16.87 -2.39
N HIS A 43 4.03 -17.42 -3.05
CA HIS A 43 2.67 -16.91 -3.00
C HIS A 43 2.15 -16.80 -1.57
N ASN A 44 2.31 -17.86 -0.78
CA ASN A 44 1.85 -17.88 0.61
C ASN A 44 2.62 -16.90 1.47
N GLY A 45 3.94 -16.75 1.25
CA GLY A 45 4.76 -15.74 1.92
C GLY A 45 4.32 -14.31 1.59
N LEU A 46 4.09 -14.01 0.32
CA LEU A 46 3.59 -12.70 -0.13
C LEU A 46 2.21 -12.41 0.43
N LEU A 47 1.29 -13.38 0.37
CA LEU A 47 -0.06 -13.23 0.92
C LEU A 47 0.00 -12.94 2.43
N ALA A 48 0.77 -13.72 3.19
CA ALA A 48 0.94 -13.49 4.63
C ALA A 48 1.55 -12.11 4.92
N ALA A 49 2.56 -11.69 4.16
CA ALA A 49 3.17 -10.38 4.30
C ALA A 49 2.17 -9.25 4.04
N VAL A 50 1.40 -9.34 2.94
CA VAL A 50 0.37 -8.35 2.60
C VAL A 50 -0.70 -8.30 3.67
N THR A 51 -1.26 -9.44 4.10
CA THR A 51 -2.27 -9.48 5.15
C THR A 51 -1.76 -8.87 6.46
N THR A 52 -0.51 -9.15 6.83
CA THR A 52 0.11 -8.58 8.03
C THR A 52 0.23 -7.05 7.91
N ARG A 53 0.75 -6.54 6.78
CA ARG A 53 0.89 -5.10 6.56
C ARG A 53 -0.45 -4.39 6.57
N VAL A 54 -1.49 -4.99 5.99
CA VAL A 54 -2.86 -4.43 6.03
C VAL A 54 -3.35 -4.29 7.48
N GLY A 55 -3.20 -5.34 8.29
CA GLY A 55 -3.60 -5.29 9.70
C GLY A 55 -2.83 -4.27 10.53
N GLU A 56 -1.54 -4.08 10.24
CA GLU A 56 -0.74 -3.03 10.90
C GLU A 56 -1.17 -1.62 10.52
N VAL A 57 -1.52 -1.39 9.25
CA VAL A 57 -2.04 -0.09 8.80
C VAL A 57 -3.37 0.20 9.48
N GLU A 58 -4.30 -0.75 9.48
CA GLU A 58 -5.60 -0.60 10.14
C GLU A 58 -5.43 -0.31 11.65
N ALA A 59 -4.51 -1.00 12.33
CA ALA A 59 -4.22 -0.73 13.73
C ALA A 59 -3.62 0.67 13.95
N ALA A 60 -2.77 1.16 13.05
CA ALA A 60 -2.20 2.50 13.12
C ALA A 60 -3.27 3.58 12.87
N GLU A 61 -4.16 3.37 11.90
CA GLU A 61 -5.30 4.26 11.63
C GLU A 61 -6.24 4.32 12.84
N TRP A 62 -6.58 3.18 13.42
CA TRP A 62 -7.38 3.13 14.64
C TRP A 62 -6.72 3.86 15.81
N ALA A 63 -5.41 3.68 16.01
CA ALA A 63 -4.67 4.38 17.05
C ALA A 63 -4.67 5.91 16.84
N LEU A 64 -4.57 6.36 15.59
CA LEU A 64 -4.66 7.76 15.23
C LEU A 64 -6.05 8.34 15.52
N ASP A 65 -7.11 7.63 15.15
CA ASP A 65 -8.49 8.05 15.41
C ASP A 65 -8.76 8.18 16.91
N GLN A 66 -8.28 7.21 17.71
CA GLN A 66 -8.39 7.26 19.17
C GLN A 66 -7.61 8.43 19.76
N ALA A 67 -6.39 8.69 19.27
CA ALA A 67 -5.60 9.82 19.72
C ALA A 67 -6.27 11.16 19.37
N LYS A 68 -6.87 11.26 18.19
CA LYS A 68 -7.63 12.45 17.76
C LYS A 68 -8.86 12.67 18.63
N ALA A 69 -9.65 11.63 18.86
CA ALA A 69 -10.82 11.72 19.74
C ALA A 69 -10.45 12.16 21.16
N ALA A 70 -9.35 11.63 21.71
CA ALA A 70 -8.84 12.05 23.01
C ALA A 70 -8.37 13.52 23.02
N CYS A 71 -7.75 13.98 21.93
CA CYS A 71 -7.36 15.38 21.76
C CYS A 71 -8.58 16.31 21.72
N ASP A 72 -9.60 15.95 20.95
CA ASP A 72 -10.84 16.73 20.81
C ASP A 72 -11.54 16.91 22.17
N VAL A 73 -11.58 15.86 22.99
CA VAL A 73 -12.11 15.94 24.36
C VAL A 73 -11.31 16.90 25.23
N GLN A 74 -9.97 16.87 25.15
CA GLN A 74 -9.11 17.77 25.93
C GLN A 74 -9.27 19.24 25.49
N ILE A 75 -9.37 19.48 24.19
CA ILE A 75 -9.64 20.81 23.62
C ILE A 75 -10.99 21.33 24.13
N ALA A 76 -12.04 20.51 24.04
CA ALA A 76 -13.37 20.89 24.51
C ALA A 76 -13.37 21.21 26.02
N ALA A 77 -12.67 20.41 26.82
CA ALA A 77 -12.54 20.65 28.26
C ALA A 77 -11.79 21.95 28.57
N ALA A 78 -10.70 22.24 27.86
CA ALA A 78 -9.92 23.47 28.04
C ALA A 78 -10.75 24.72 27.68
N LEU A 79 -11.47 24.66 26.56
CA LEU A 79 -12.36 25.76 26.14
C LEU A 79 -13.50 25.96 27.15
N ALA A 80 -14.11 24.89 27.65
CA ALA A 80 -15.14 24.96 28.69
C ALA A 80 -14.62 25.53 30.01
N ALA A 81 -13.34 25.33 30.32
CA ALA A 81 -12.66 25.92 31.47
C ALA A 81 -12.28 27.41 31.26
N GLY A 82 -12.60 28.00 30.10
CA GLY A 82 -12.33 29.40 29.79
C GLY A 82 -10.91 29.67 29.30
N VAL A 83 -10.16 28.64 28.89
CA VAL A 83 -8.86 28.84 28.23
C VAL A 83 -9.11 29.48 26.86
N PRO A 84 -8.45 30.59 26.51
CA PRO A 84 -8.56 31.20 25.19
C PRO A 84 -8.15 30.23 24.08
N ALA A 85 -8.90 30.20 22.99
CA ALA A 85 -8.68 29.26 21.89
C ALA A 85 -7.27 29.39 21.28
N GLU A 86 -6.71 30.60 21.25
CA GLU A 86 -5.37 30.87 20.73
C GLU A 86 -4.29 30.10 21.50
N LYS A 87 -4.44 30.01 22.83
CA LYS A 87 -3.51 29.24 23.69
C LYS A 87 -3.68 27.74 23.54
N VAL A 88 -4.90 27.27 23.28
CA VAL A 88 -5.18 25.85 23.04
C VAL A 88 -4.57 25.41 21.70
N VAL A 89 -4.70 26.24 20.66
CA VAL A 89 -4.13 25.99 19.33
C VAL A 89 -2.60 26.00 19.36
N GLU A 90 -1.99 26.95 20.09
CA GLU A 90 -0.52 27.02 20.27
C GLU A 90 0.04 25.71 20.85
N VAL A 91 -0.53 25.22 21.95
CA VAL A 91 -0.09 23.98 22.60
C VAL A 91 -0.35 22.74 21.73
N ALA A 92 -1.50 22.69 21.05
CA ALA A 92 -1.82 21.59 20.14
C ALA A 92 -0.89 21.55 18.91
N GLY A 93 -0.50 22.72 18.39
CA GLY A 93 0.45 22.86 17.29
C GLY A 93 1.87 22.40 17.66
N ASP A 94 2.36 22.81 18.84
CA ASP A 94 3.69 22.42 19.32
C ASP A 94 3.82 20.92 19.58
N LEU A 95 2.76 20.27 20.09
CA LEU A 95 2.69 18.82 20.26
C LEU A 95 2.76 18.05 18.94
N ALA A 96 2.24 18.62 17.84
CA ALA A 96 2.32 18.02 16.52
C ALA A 96 3.74 18.14 15.93
N SER A 97 4.42 19.28 16.12
CA SER A 97 5.79 19.51 15.63
C SER A 97 6.86 18.69 16.37
N GLN A 98 6.66 18.37 17.65
CA GLN A 98 7.60 17.56 18.43
C GLN A 98 7.52 16.05 18.17
N ARG A 99 6.51 15.58 17.43
CA ARG A 99 6.27 14.14 17.15
C ARG A 99 6.87 13.63 15.85
N SER A 100 7.58 14.44 15.07
CA SER A 100 8.35 13.95 13.91
C SER A 100 9.71 13.41 14.40
N PRO A 101 9.96 12.08 14.43
CA PRO A 101 11.32 11.60 14.51
C PRO A 101 11.94 11.74 13.12
N GLY A 102 13.12 12.35 13.05
CA GLY A 102 14.00 12.24 11.88
C GLY A 102 14.52 10.83 11.70
#